data_AF-A0AAW2PZL5-F1
#
_entry.id   AF-A0AAW2PZL5-F1
#
_cell.length_a   1.000
_cell.length_b   1.000
_cell.length_c   1.000
_cell.angle_alpha   90.00
_cell.angle_beta   90.00
_cell.angle_gamma   90.00
#
_symmetry.space_group_name_H-M   'P 1'
#
loop_
_entity.id
_entity.type
_entity.pdbx_description
1 polymer ?
#
loop_
_entity_poly.entity_id
_entity_poly.type
_entity_poly.pdbx_seq_one_letter_code
_entity_poly.pdbx_strand_id
1 'polypeptide(L)'
;MLERALMILATGENLMLLLDREGGTPPIIFCQMTNDPRIENNLYPFVFLNTDGNLFIFANNRAILFDYVNGQVVRNYPTIPGGDPRSYPSSGSAVLLPLRDLQGGANVTAEVLVCGGAPKGSFTSANNGNFVGALNTCGRIRISDPNPQWVMETMPLARVMGDMVLLPNGNILIINGASSGTAGWDLGRNPVLTPLIYRPNNPTGLRFEAQNSSSIPRMYHSTDLVA
;
A
#
# COMPACT_ATOMS: atom_id res chain seq x y z
N MET A 1 -4.13 31.90 9.08
CA MET A 1 -3.59 30.64 8.54
C MET A 1 -4.35 29.52 9.22
N LEU A 2 -5.40 28.97 8.59
CA LEU A 2 -6.03 27.75 9.08
C LEU A 2 -5.24 26.57 8.55
N GLU A 3 -4.72 25.73 9.45
CA GLU A 3 -4.24 24.39 9.13
C GLU A 3 -5.38 23.60 8.50
N ARG A 4 -5.23 23.20 7.23
CA ARG A 4 -6.19 22.34 6.54
C ARG A 4 -5.74 20.90 6.75
N ALA A 5 -6.45 20.14 7.58
CA ALA A 5 -6.22 18.71 7.74
C ALA A 5 -6.75 17.97 6.50
N LEU A 6 -5.89 17.23 5.83
CA LEU A 6 -6.29 16.30 4.78
C LEU A 6 -6.74 15.00 5.44
N MET A 7 -8.05 14.78 5.53
CA MET A 7 -8.59 13.51 6.02
C MET A 7 -8.98 12.65 4.83
N ILE A 8 -8.32 11.49 4.70
CA ILE A 8 -8.57 10.52 3.64
C ILE A 8 -9.35 9.36 4.26
N LEU A 9 -10.67 9.51 4.31
CA LEU A 9 -11.57 8.47 4.80
C LEU A 9 -12.18 7.74 3.62
N ALA A 10 -12.01 6.43 3.58
CA ALA A 10 -12.77 5.58 2.70
C ALA A 10 -13.91 4.96 3.51
N THR A 11 -15.15 5.26 3.17
CA THR A 11 -16.34 4.67 3.79
C THR A 11 -17.22 4.07 2.70
N GLY A 12 -17.29 2.74 2.62
CA GLY A 12 -18.26 1.90 1.89
C GLY A 12 -18.45 2.15 0.38
N GLU A 13 -18.75 3.38 -0.01
CA GLU A 13 -19.08 3.81 -1.36
C GLU A 13 -18.35 5.10 -1.78
N ASN A 14 -17.69 5.81 -0.85
CA ASN A 14 -16.95 7.04 -1.13
C ASN A 14 -15.61 7.07 -0.37
N LEU A 15 -14.51 7.34 -1.09
CA LEU A 15 -13.34 7.97 -0.48
C LEU A 15 -13.66 9.46 -0.37
N MET A 16 -14.06 9.88 0.82
CA MET A 16 -14.16 11.28 1.15
C MET A 16 -12.74 11.76 1.47
N LEU A 17 -12.04 12.20 0.41
CA LEU A 17 -11.00 13.21 0.58
C LEU A 17 -11.73 14.45 1.08
N LEU A 18 -11.76 14.67 2.39
CA LEU A 18 -12.18 15.94 2.96
C LEU A 18 -11.09 16.96 2.64
N LEU A 19 -11.08 17.40 1.38
CA LEU A 19 -10.59 18.72 1.05
C LEU A 19 -11.76 19.64 1.33
N ASP A 20 -11.68 20.37 2.43
CA ASP A 20 -12.65 21.40 2.76
C ASP A 20 -12.60 22.50 1.66
N ARG A 21 -13.42 22.34 0.62
CA ARG A 21 -13.68 23.32 -0.43
C ARG A 21 -15.13 23.26 -0.88
N GLU A 22 -15.85 24.32 -0.55
CA GLU A 22 -17.01 24.75 -1.33
C GLU A 22 -16.55 25.03 -2.78
N GLY A 23 -17.09 24.27 -3.75
CA GLY A 23 -17.10 24.70 -5.16
C GLY A 23 -16.14 24.05 -6.15
N GLY A 24 -15.51 22.89 -5.86
CA GLY A 24 -14.74 22.15 -6.87
C GLY A 24 -14.88 20.63 -6.72
N THR A 25 -15.42 19.93 -7.72
CA THR A 25 -15.46 18.46 -7.80
C THR A 25 -14.18 17.96 -8.47
N PRO A 26 -13.20 17.38 -7.75
CA PRO A 26 -13.08 15.91 -7.71
C PRO A 26 -12.32 15.33 -6.49
N PRO A 27 -12.84 14.23 -5.92
CA PRO A 27 -12.11 12.95 -5.96
C PRO A 27 -13.00 11.73 -6.26
N ILE A 28 -14.30 11.95 -6.44
CA ILE A 28 -15.34 10.92 -6.62
C ILE A 28 -14.98 9.89 -7.70
N ILE A 29 -14.34 10.32 -8.79
CA ILE A 29 -14.02 9.44 -9.92
C ILE A 29 -12.97 8.38 -9.54
N PHE A 30 -11.91 8.72 -8.79
CA PHE A 30 -10.90 7.71 -8.41
C PHE A 30 -11.47 6.69 -7.42
N CYS A 31 -12.36 7.13 -6.53
CA CYS A 31 -13.13 6.26 -5.64
C CYS A 31 -13.95 5.26 -6.46
N GLN A 32 -14.72 5.75 -7.43
CA GLN A 32 -15.53 4.94 -8.32
C GLN A 32 -14.69 3.97 -9.15
N MET A 33 -13.53 4.42 -9.64
CA MET A 33 -12.61 3.57 -10.40
C MET A 33 -12.02 2.44 -9.57
N THR A 34 -11.86 2.63 -8.26
CA THR A 34 -11.23 1.63 -7.37
C THR A 34 -12.25 0.85 -6.55
N ASN A 35 -13.52 1.25 -6.60
CA ASN A 35 -14.63 0.54 -5.98
C ASN A 35 -15.06 -0.63 -6.86
N ASP A 36 -15.07 -1.82 -6.27
CA ASP A 36 -15.73 -2.98 -6.85
C ASP A 36 -17.11 -3.11 -6.18
N PRO A 37 -18.23 -3.06 -6.93
CA PRO A 37 -19.55 -3.09 -6.31
C PRO A 37 -19.75 -4.31 -5.40
N ARG A 38 -20.16 -4.06 -4.15
CA ARG A 38 -20.36 -5.06 -3.09
C ARG A 38 -19.07 -5.77 -2.61
N ILE A 39 -17.90 -5.30 -3.03
CA ILE A 39 -16.61 -5.80 -2.57
C ILE A 39 -15.82 -4.61 -2.04
N GLU A 40 -15.74 -4.51 -0.72
CA GLU A 40 -14.81 -3.58 -0.07
C GLU A 40 -13.39 -3.96 -0.50
N ASN A 41 -12.62 -3.05 -1.10
CA ASN A 41 -11.24 -3.29 -1.56
C ASN A 41 -10.41 -2.00 -1.76
N ASN A 42 -10.96 -0.84 -1.43
CA ASN A 42 -10.33 0.45 -1.62
C ASN A 42 -10.29 1.29 -0.34
N LEU A 43 -10.52 0.66 0.83
CA LEU A 43 -10.46 1.38 2.10
C LEU A 43 -9.02 1.53 2.60
N TYR A 44 -8.74 2.63 3.31
CA TYR A 44 -7.40 2.97 3.82
C TYR A 44 -6.32 2.96 2.71
N PRO A 45 -6.41 3.88 1.74
CA PRO A 45 -5.44 3.94 0.65
C PRO A 45 -4.03 4.27 1.14
N PHE A 46 -3.01 3.86 0.39
CA PHE A 46 -1.63 4.24 0.67
C PHE A 46 -1.36 5.61 0.07
N VAL A 47 -0.90 6.55 0.91
CA VAL A 47 -0.74 7.95 0.53
C VAL A 47 0.65 8.41 0.90
N PHE A 48 1.41 8.86 -0.10
CA PHE A 48 2.76 9.38 0.07
C PHE A 48 2.87 10.75 -0.59
N LEU A 49 3.52 11.70 0.10
CA LEU A 49 3.89 12.98 -0.50
C LEU A 49 5.06 12.77 -1.45
N ASN A 50 4.89 13.14 -2.71
CA ASN A 50 5.93 13.08 -3.74
C ASN A 50 6.83 14.33 -3.68
N THR A 51 8.01 14.24 -4.30
CA THR A 51 9.05 15.29 -4.29
C THR A 51 8.64 16.57 -5.02
N ASP A 52 7.61 16.51 -5.87
CA ASP A 52 7.01 17.66 -6.56
C ASP A 52 5.88 18.32 -5.74
N GLY A 53 5.61 17.84 -4.53
CA GLY A 53 4.56 18.33 -3.64
C GLY A 53 3.18 17.72 -3.88
N ASN A 54 3.01 16.85 -4.88
CA ASN A 54 1.74 16.16 -5.13
C ASN A 54 1.62 14.88 -4.29
N LEU A 55 0.40 14.36 -4.13
CA LEU A 55 0.15 13.13 -3.39
C LEU A 55 0.09 11.93 -4.32
N PHE A 56 0.96 10.95 -4.12
CA PHE A 56 0.77 9.61 -4.66
C PHE A 56 -0.30 8.90 -3.83
N ILE A 57 -1.40 8.47 -4.45
CA ILE A 57 -2.49 7.76 -3.81
C ILE A 57 -2.66 6.42 -4.50
N PHE A 58 -2.52 5.32 -3.75
CA PHE A 58 -2.78 3.97 -4.21
C PHE A 58 -3.99 3.38 -3.48
N ALA A 59 -4.95 2.85 -4.25
CA ALA A 59 -6.13 2.18 -3.71
C ALA A 59 -6.52 0.98 -4.59
N ASN A 60 -6.97 -0.11 -3.95
CA ASN A 60 -7.27 -1.38 -4.62
C ASN A 60 -6.03 -1.89 -5.38
N ASN A 61 -5.97 -1.70 -6.69
CA ASN A 61 -4.85 -2.09 -7.55
C ASN A 61 -4.38 -0.96 -8.48
N ARG A 62 -4.81 0.29 -8.23
CA ARG A 62 -4.52 1.47 -9.06
C ARG A 62 -3.89 2.58 -8.24
N ALA A 63 -3.18 3.48 -8.92
CA ALA A 63 -2.65 4.68 -8.31
C ALA A 63 -2.79 5.92 -9.18
N ILE A 64 -2.83 7.07 -8.53
CA ILE A 64 -2.83 8.41 -9.14
C ILE A 64 -1.80 9.30 -8.46
N LEU A 65 -1.37 10.34 -9.17
CA LEU A 65 -0.71 11.51 -8.58
C LEU A 65 -1.74 12.63 -8.54
N PHE A 66 -1.93 13.21 -7.36
CA PHE A 66 -3.02 14.14 -7.07
C PHE A 66 -2.47 15.46 -6.53
N ASP A 67 -2.80 16.53 -7.25
CA ASP A 67 -2.59 17.90 -6.79
C ASP A 67 -3.74 18.27 -5.85
N TYR A 68 -3.46 18.20 -4.56
CA TYR A 68 -4.44 18.50 -3.51
C TYR A 68 -4.70 20.00 -3.34
N VAL A 69 -3.83 20.87 -3.88
CA VAL A 69 -3.99 22.33 -3.84
C VAL A 69 -5.03 22.77 -4.87
N ASN A 70 -4.98 22.20 -6.07
CA ASN A 70 -5.94 22.49 -7.13
C ASN A 70 -7.08 21.47 -7.21
N GLY A 71 -6.99 20.37 -6.46
CA GLY A 71 -7.95 19.29 -6.48
C GLY A 71 -8.01 18.60 -7.84
N GLN A 72 -6.86 18.20 -8.41
CA GLN A 72 -6.82 17.60 -9.74
C GLN A 72 -5.92 16.38 -9.80
N VAL A 73 -6.32 15.39 -10.60
CA VAL A 73 -5.45 14.25 -10.93
C VAL A 73 -4.44 14.72 -11.98
N VAL A 74 -3.17 14.81 -11.59
CA VAL A 74 -2.09 15.23 -12.49
C VAL A 74 -1.50 14.05 -13.27
N ARG A 75 -1.66 12.82 -12.77
CA ARG A 75 -1.18 11.61 -13.44
C ARG A 75 -1.97 10.39 -13.02
N ASN A 76 -2.21 9.48 -13.98
CA ASN A 76 -2.63 8.10 -13.70
C ASN A 76 -1.41 7.18 -13.83
N TYR A 77 -1.21 6.28 -12.87
CA TYR A 77 -0.19 5.25 -12.95
C TYR A 77 -0.76 3.97 -13.56
N PRO A 78 0.08 3.10 -14.18
CA PRO A 78 -0.40 1.79 -14.62
C PRO A 78 -0.98 0.99 -13.45
N THR A 79 -1.96 0.13 -13.71
CA THR A 79 -2.47 -0.84 -12.73
C THR A 79 -1.35 -1.79 -12.31
N ILE A 80 -1.25 -2.11 -11.01
CA ILE A 80 -0.28 -3.10 -10.56
C ILE A 80 -0.59 -4.47 -11.20
N PRO A 81 0.40 -5.17 -11.79
CA PRO A 81 0.18 -6.49 -12.37
C PRO A 81 -0.42 -7.50 -11.38
N GLY A 82 -1.23 -8.42 -11.91
CA GLY A 82 -1.96 -9.44 -11.14
C GLY A 82 -3.43 -9.09 -10.91
N GLY A 83 -3.77 -7.80 -10.82
CA GLY A 83 -5.16 -7.35 -10.70
C GLY A 83 -5.76 -7.51 -9.29
N ASP A 84 -4.99 -8.01 -8.32
CA ASP A 84 -5.46 -8.20 -6.96
C ASP A 84 -5.39 -6.91 -6.11
N PRO A 85 -6.39 -6.68 -5.25
CA PRO A 85 -6.41 -5.55 -4.31
C PRO A 85 -5.29 -5.61 -3.26
N ARG A 86 -4.74 -4.45 -2.91
CA ARG A 86 -3.76 -4.28 -1.83
C ARG A 86 -4.27 -3.44 -0.67
N SER A 87 -5.37 -2.71 -0.84
CA SER A 87 -5.99 -1.93 0.23
C SER A 87 -6.94 -2.78 1.06
N TYR A 88 -7.42 -2.25 2.20
CA TYR A 88 -8.35 -2.98 3.06
C TYR A 88 -9.59 -3.43 2.27
N PRO A 89 -10.11 -4.64 2.55
CA PRO A 89 -9.71 -5.63 3.57
C PRO A 89 -8.59 -6.56 3.13
N SER A 90 -8.12 -6.43 1.89
CA SER A 90 -6.99 -7.23 1.41
C SER A 90 -5.70 -6.84 2.12
N SER A 91 -5.57 -5.58 2.56
CA SER A 91 -4.59 -5.10 3.56
C SER A 91 -3.16 -5.60 3.32
N GLY A 92 -2.63 -5.34 2.13
CA GLY A 92 -1.19 -5.28 1.91
C GLY A 92 -0.58 -4.07 2.61
N SER A 93 0.69 -3.84 2.35
CA SER A 93 1.47 -2.77 2.96
C SER A 93 2.22 -2.01 1.89
N ALA A 94 2.53 -0.74 2.14
CA ALA A 94 3.33 0.06 1.24
C ALA A 94 4.31 0.94 1.99
N VAL A 95 5.39 1.33 1.31
CA VAL A 95 6.38 2.26 1.83
C VAL A 95 6.93 3.13 0.69
N LEU A 96 7.19 4.40 1.00
CA LEU A 96 8.07 5.24 0.18
C LEU A 96 9.52 4.84 0.50
N LEU A 97 10.23 4.31 -0.50
CA LEU A 97 11.62 3.90 -0.34
C LEU A 97 12.51 5.12 -0.02
N PRO A 98 13.68 4.91 0.62
CA PRO A 98 14.57 6.01 0.97
C PRO A 98 14.88 6.88 -0.24
N LEU A 99 14.61 8.18 -0.11
CA LEU A 99 14.95 9.16 -1.13
C LEU A 99 16.47 9.22 -1.28
N ARG A 100 16.93 9.22 -2.52
CA ARG A 100 18.35 9.31 -2.88
C ARG A 100 18.64 10.66 -3.49
N ASP A 101 19.91 11.05 -3.40
CA ASP A 101 20.43 12.22 -4.11
C ASP A 101 19.64 13.49 -3.79
N LEU A 102 19.41 13.75 -2.49
CA LEU A 102 18.67 14.92 -1.98
C LEU A 102 19.25 16.26 -2.47
N GLN A 103 20.51 16.27 -2.89
CA GLN A 103 21.20 17.40 -3.52
C GLN A 103 20.66 17.72 -4.93
N GLY A 104 19.94 16.78 -5.56
CA GLY A 104 19.41 16.90 -6.91
C GLY A 104 18.17 17.79 -7.05
N GLY A 105 17.67 18.37 -5.95
CA GLY A 105 16.51 19.25 -5.96
C GLY A 105 15.28 18.58 -6.57
N ALA A 106 14.78 19.12 -7.69
CA ALA A 106 13.61 18.59 -8.40
C ALA A 106 13.83 17.21 -9.05
N ASN A 107 15.07 16.70 -9.12
CA ASN A 107 15.40 15.42 -9.74
C ASN A 107 15.53 14.25 -8.74
N VAL A 108 15.13 14.45 -7.48
CA VAL A 108 15.12 13.37 -6.48
C VAL A 108 14.17 12.26 -6.93
N THR A 109 14.72 11.05 -7.09
CA THR A 109 13.94 9.88 -7.48
C THR A 109 13.13 9.38 -6.29
N ALA A 110 11.82 9.30 -6.45
CA ALA A 110 10.90 8.75 -5.48
C ALA A 110 10.37 7.40 -5.97
N GLU A 111 10.44 6.38 -5.10
CA GLU A 111 10.00 5.02 -5.43
C GLU A 111 9.06 4.49 -4.34
N VAL A 112 7.96 3.88 -4.75
CA VAL A 112 7.01 3.23 -3.84
C VAL A 112 7.10 1.72 -4.02
N LEU A 113 7.12 1.00 -2.90
CA LEU A 113 7.02 -0.46 -2.85
C LEU A 113 5.70 -0.82 -2.19
N VAL A 114 4.90 -1.66 -2.86
CA VAL A 114 3.63 -2.20 -2.35
C VAL A 114 3.75 -3.73 -2.30
N CYS A 115 3.48 -4.34 -1.15
CA CYS A 115 3.66 -5.78 -0.92
C CYS A 115 2.45 -6.42 -0.28
N GLY A 116 2.24 -7.71 -0.56
CA GLY A 116 1.22 -8.51 0.12
C GLY A 116 -0.19 -8.08 -0.22
N GLY A 117 -1.16 -8.52 0.56
CA GLY A 117 -2.57 -8.36 0.27
C GLY A 117 -3.26 -9.72 0.16
N ALA A 118 -4.46 -9.74 -0.40
CA ALA A 118 -5.23 -10.96 -0.62
C ALA A 118 -5.81 -10.98 -2.05
N PRO A 119 -6.00 -12.16 -2.65
CA PRO A 119 -6.64 -12.26 -3.95
C PRO A 119 -8.02 -11.61 -3.98
N LYS A 120 -8.45 -11.11 -5.14
CA LYS A 120 -9.78 -10.49 -5.27
C LYS A 120 -10.89 -11.45 -4.84
N GLY A 121 -11.82 -10.97 -4.01
CA GLY A 121 -12.93 -11.78 -3.48
C GLY A 121 -12.60 -12.55 -2.20
N SER A 122 -11.37 -12.48 -1.69
CA SER A 122 -10.96 -13.19 -0.47
C SER A 122 -11.77 -12.79 0.76
N PHE A 123 -12.21 -11.53 0.88
CA PHE A 123 -13.03 -11.07 2.01
C PHE A 123 -14.41 -11.74 2.04
N THR A 124 -15.09 -11.80 0.90
CA THR A 124 -16.36 -12.53 0.75
C THR A 124 -16.15 -14.02 1.03
N SER A 125 -15.06 -14.60 0.55
CA SER A 125 -14.71 -16.00 0.82
C SER A 125 -14.48 -16.26 2.32
N ALA A 126 -13.75 -15.37 3.00
CA ALA A 126 -13.41 -15.51 4.41
C ALA A 126 -14.65 -15.39 5.31
N ASN A 127 -15.59 -14.50 4.99
CA ASN A 127 -16.90 -14.40 5.66
C ASN A 127 -17.74 -15.69 5.52
N ASN A 128 -17.50 -16.47 4.46
CA ASN A 128 -18.11 -17.80 4.26
C ASN A 128 -17.26 -18.95 4.83
N GLY A 129 -16.24 -18.64 5.64
CA GLY A 129 -15.38 -19.63 6.29
C GLY A 129 -14.26 -20.19 5.41
N ASN A 130 -14.05 -19.68 4.20
CA ASN A 130 -12.97 -20.12 3.30
C ASN A 130 -11.85 -19.08 3.21
N PHE A 131 -10.70 -19.40 3.81
CA PHE A 131 -9.56 -18.49 3.98
C PHE A 131 -8.52 -18.69 2.88
N VAL A 132 -8.61 -17.90 1.81
CA VAL A 132 -7.70 -17.96 0.66
C VAL A 132 -6.28 -17.55 1.05
N GLY A 133 -5.27 -18.17 0.44
CA GLY A 133 -3.87 -17.79 0.64
C GLY A 133 -3.61 -16.33 0.26
N ALA A 134 -2.84 -15.63 1.10
CA ALA A 134 -2.47 -14.24 0.87
C ALA A 134 -1.52 -14.11 -0.33
N LEU A 135 -1.33 -12.87 -0.78
CA LEU A 135 -0.38 -12.57 -1.85
C LEU A 135 1.05 -12.57 -1.30
N ASN A 136 1.97 -13.11 -2.09
CA ASN A 136 3.42 -13.00 -1.90
C ASN A 136 4.07 -12.15 -3.01
N THR A 137 3.30 -11.29 -3.67
CA THR A 137 3.80 -10.42 -4.73
C THR A 137 4.01 -9.01 -4.20
N CYS A 138 5.08 -8.37 -4.66
CA CYS A 138 5.41 -6.98 -4.40
C CYS A 138 5.57 -6.24 -5.73
N GLY A 139 5.07 -5.01 -5.82
CA GLY A 139 5.32 -4.10 -6.94
C GLY A 139 6.13 -2.91 -6.48
N ARG A 140 7.23 -2.63 -7.18
CA ARG A 140 8.03 -1.41 -7.03
C ARG A 140 7.80 -0.49 -8.22
N ILE A 141 7.57 0.78 -7.99
CA ILE A 141 7.38 1.78 -9.06
C ILE A 141 8.17 3.04 -8.73
N ARG A 142 8.84 3.60 -9.73
CA ARG A 142 9.44 4.94 -9.66
C ARG A 142 8.37 5.96 -9.99
N ILE A 143 7.84 6.65 -8.98
CA ILE A 143 6.69 7.53 -9.16
C ILE A 143 7.06 8.87 -9.81
N SER A 144 8.34 9.25 -9.73
CA SER A 144 8.94 10.44 -10.34
C SER A 144 9.29 10.27 -11.82
N ASP A 145 9.38 9.04 -12.33
CA ASP A 145 9.74 8.79 -13.73
C ASP A 145 8.68 9.37 -14.68
N PRO A 146 9.05 9.85 -15.88
CA PRO A 146 8.08 10.35 -16.87
C PRO A 146 7.17 9.25 -17.41
N ASN A 147 7.66 8.01 -17.45
CA ASN A 147 6.90 6.82 -17.84
C ASN A 147 7.04 5.73 -16.76
N PRO A 148 6.31 5.85 -15.64
CA PRO A 148 6.49 4.98 -14.48
C PRO A 148 5.94 3.58 -14.74
N GLN A 149 6.71 2.54 -14.41
CA GLN A 149 6.35 1.13 -14.62
C GLN A 149 6.51 0.32 -13.34
N TRP A 150 5.62 -0.66 -13.14
CA TRP A 150 5.73 -1.62 -12.03
C TRP A 150 6.78 -2.68 -12.34
N VAL A 151 7.72 -2.87 -11.42
CA VAL A 151 8.64 -4.00 -11.38
C VAL A 151 8.14 -4.95 -10.29
N MET A 152 7.74 -6.16 -10.69
CA MET A 152 7.20 -7.16 -9.76
C MET A 152 8.31 -8.05 -9.20
N GLU A 153 8.20 -8.35 -7.91
CA GLU A 153 9.05 -9.31 -7.19
C GLU A 153 8.18 -10.23 -6.33
N THR A 154 8.72 -11.40 -5.98
CA THR A 154 8.05 -12.36 -5.09
C THR A 154 8.72 -12.36 -3.73
N MET A 155 7.98 -12.07 -2.66
CA MET A 155 8.44 -12.22 -1.29
C MET A 155 8.41 -13.71 -0.88
N PRO A 156 9.35 -14.18 -0.03
CA PRO A 156 9.42 -15.59 0.37
C PRO A 156 8.18 -16.12 1.10
N LEU A 157 7.42 -15.24 1.77
CA LEU A 157 6.25 -15.58 2.57
C LEU A 157 5.09 -14.70 2.15
N ALA A 158 3.91 -15.28 1.88
CA ALA A 158 2.70 -14.51 1.63
C ALA A 158 2.22 -13.79 2.90
N ARG A 159 1.66 -12.58 2.76
CA ARG A 159 1.25 -11.78 3.92
C ARG A 159 0.07 -10.85 3.61
N VAL A 160 -0.94 -10.89 4.46
CA VAL A 160 -1.98 -9.88 4.64
C VAL A 160 -1.84 -9.28 6.04
N MET A 161 -2.18 -8.00 6.24
CA MET A 161 -1.98 -7.23 7.47
C MET A 161 -0.51 -7.16 7.89
N GLY A 162 0.38 -7.07 6.90
CA GLY A 162 1.78 -6.82 7.18
C GLY A 162 2.01 -5.35 7.56
N ASP A 163 3.11 -5.10 8.24
CA ASP A 163 3.68 -3.79 8.44
C ASP A 163 4.97 -3.68 7.62
N MET A 164 5.21 -2.51 7.02
CA MET A 164 6.43 -2.19 6.29
C MET A 164 7.06 -0.95 6.92
N VAL A 165 8.23 -1.13 7.53
CA VAL A 165 8.89 -0.07 8.32
C VAL A 165 10.27 0.22 7.76
N LEU A 166 10.53 1.51 7.51
CA LEU A 166 11.84 1.98 7.07
C LEU A 166 12.83 1.94 8.23
N LEU A 167 13.95 1.26 8.04
CA LEU A 167 15.03 1.19 9.02
C LEU A 167 16.07 2.30 8.77
N PRO A 168 16.82 2.75 9.80
CA PRO A 168 17.84 3.81 9.65
C PRO A 168 18.95 3.50 8.63
N ASN A 169 19.17 2.22 8.33
CA ASN A 169 20.14 1.78 7.31
C ASN A 169 19.56 1.77 5.88
N GLY A 170 18.32 2.26 5.69
CA GLY A 170 17.64 2.31 4.40
C GLY A 170 17.04 0.97 3.94
N ASN A 171 17.14 -0.09 4.74
CA ASN A 171 16.40 -1.33 4.50
C ASN A 171 14.96 -1.20 5.01
N ILE A 172 14.12 -2.15 4.63
CA ILE A 172 12.73 -2.18 5.02
C ILE A 172 12.46 -3.47 5.78
N LEU A 173 11.94 -3.35 6.99
CA LEU A 173 11.40 -4.47 7.75
C LEU A 173 9.97 -4.74 7.28
N ILE A 174 9.68 -5.97 6.88
CA ILE A 174 8.34 -6.46 6.60
C ILE A 174 7.98 -7.50 7.64
N ILE A 175 6.95 -7.25 8.44
CA ILE A 175 6.65 -8.02 9.65
C ILE A 175 5.12 -8.09 9.86
N ASN A 176 4.65 -8.87 10.84
CA ASN A 176 3.22 -9.02 11.23
C ASN A 176 2.27 -9.60 10.19
N GLY A 177 1.06 -9.95 10.58
CA GLY A 177 0.02 -10.41 9.66
C GLY A 177 -0.04 -11.92 9.46
N ALA A 178 -0.77 -12.32 8.43
CA ALA A 178 -1.26 -13.68 8.21
C ALA A 178 -0.94 -14.19 6.81
N SER A 179 -0.79 -15.50 6.62
CA SER A 179 -0.53 -16.08 5.30
C SER A 179 -1.81 -16.41 4.53
N SER A 180 -2.98 -16.22 5.13
CA SER A 180 -4.29 -16.53 4.53
C SER A 180 -5.42 -15.73 5.16
N GLY A 181 -6.53 -15.60 4.42
CA GLY A 181 -7.69 -14.79 4.79
C GLY A 181 -7.51 -13.32 4.42
N THR A 182 -8.11 -12.44 5.21
CA THR A 182 -8.08 -11.00 5.01
C THR A 182 -8.00 -10.27 6.34
N ALA A 183 -7.87 -8.94 6.30
CA ALA A 183 -8.29 -8.10 7.41
C ALA A 183 -9.82 -8.16 7.62
N GLY A 184 -10.27 -7.62 8.74
CA GLY A 184 -11.64 -7.77 9.23
C GLY A 184 -11.73 -8.84 10.32
N TRP A 185 -12.46 -8.52 11.39
CA TRP A 185 -12.65 -9.30 12.61
C TRP A 185 -12.59 -10.82 12.40
N ASP A 186 -11.55 -11.45 12.96
CA ASP A 186 -11.34 -12.90 12.97
C ASP A 186 -11.31 -13.58 11.59
N LEU A 187 -10.95 -12.85 10.52
CA LEU A 187 -10.82 -13.41 9.17
C LEU A 187 -9.39 -13.80 8.77
N GLY A 188 -8.36 -13.36 9.51
CA GLY A 188 -6.97 -13.75 9.27
C GLY A 188 -6.66 -15.16 9.78
N ARG A 189 -5.92 -15.97 9.00
CA ARG A 189 -5.48 -17.32 9.39
C ARG A 189 -4.00 -17.51 9.16
N ASN A 190 -3.39 -18.35 10.00
CA ASN A 190 -1.98 -18.72 9.94
C ASN A 190 -1.05 -17.50 10.10
N PRO A 191 -0.84 -17.03 11.33
CA PRO A 191 0.06 -15.90 11.60
C PRO A 191 1.46 -16.11 11.02
N VAL A 192 2.02 -15.08 10.38
CA VAL A 192 3.36 -15.11 9.79
C VAL A 192 4.35 -14.54 10.78
N LEU A 193 5.03 -15.45 11.49
CA LEU A 193 5.92 -15.14 12.60
C LEU A 193 7.33 -14.70 12.19
N THR A 194 7.72 -15.00 10.95
CA THR A 194 9.04 -14.71 10.40
C THR A 194 9.04 -13.33 9.73
N PRO A 195 9.83 -12.35 10.23
CA PRO A 195 10.02 -11.07 9.56
C PRO A 195 10.89 -11.24 8.31
N LEU A 196 10.78 -10.29 7.38
CA LEU A 196 11.65 -10.18 6.21
C LEU A 196 12.37 -8.83 6.24
N ILE A 197 13.65 -8.82 5.84
CA ILE A 197 14.34 -7.60 5.47
C ILE A 197 14.31 -7.50 3.95
N TYR A 198 13.78 -6.38 3.44
CA TYR A 198 13.92 -5.98 2.06
C TYR A 198 15.09 -5.00 1.93
N ARG A 199 16.05 -5.31 1.06
CA ARG A 199 17.24 -4.52 0.76
C ARG A 199 17.07 -3.88 -0.63
N PRO A 200 16.65 -2.60 -0.73
CA PRO A 200 16.28 -1.99 -2.02
C PRO A 200 17.40 -1.94 -3.06
N ASN A 201 18.65 -2.08 -2.61
CA ASN A 201 19.87 -1.89 -3.39
C ASN A 201 20.45 -3.18 -3.93
N ASN A 202 19.99 -4.31 -3.40
CA ASN A 202 20.41 -5.60 -3.90
C ASN A 202 19.81 -5.82 -5.30
N PRO A 203 20.44 -6.66 -6.12
CA PRO A 203 19.83 -7.14 -7.36
C PRO A 203 18.45 -7.76 -7.11
N THR A 204 17.54 -7.61 -8.07
CA THR A 204 16.25 -8.29 -8.06
C THR A 204 16.42 -9.78 -7.81
N GLY A 205 15.58 -10.36 -6.95
CA GLY A 205 15.69 -11.76 -6.52
C GLY A 205 16.62 -12.00 -5.31
N LEU A 206 17.46 -11.03 -4.94
CA LEU A 206 18.32 -11.07 -3.74
C LEU A 206 17.95 -10.00 -2.70
N ARG A 207 16.76 -9.41 -2.82
CA ARG A 207 16.32 -8.31 -1.96
C ARG A 207 15.68 -8.75 -0.67
N PHE A 208 15.08 -9.94 -0.62
CA PHE A 208 14.37 -10.42 0.56
C PHE A 208 15.22 -11.40 1.37
N GLU A 209 15.27 -11.19 2.68
CA GLU A 209 16.02 -12.02 3.61
C GLU A 209 15.15 -12.33 4.84
N ALA A 210 14.88 -13.60 5.10
CA ALA A 210 14.12 -14.02 6.28
C ALA A 210 14.94 -13.81 7.56
N GLN A 211 14.28 -13.33 8.61
CA GLN A 211 14.87 -13.10 9.93
C GLN A 211 14.39 -14.13 10.95
N ASN A 212 14.96 -14.10 12.16
CA ASN A 212 14.51 -14.97 13.24
C ASN A 212 13.04 -14.71 13.58
N SER A 213 12.29 -15.79 13.81
CA SER A 213 10.84 -15.70 14.05
C SER A 213 10.53 -15.30 15.49
N SER A 214 9.42 -14.61 15.67
CA SER A 214 8.81 -14.33 16.98
C SER A 214 7.87 -15.47 17.38
N SER A 215 7.59 -15.65 18.67
CA SER A 215 6.52 -16.55 19.14
C SER A 215 5.17 -15.85 19.29
N ILE A 216 5.13 -14.52 19.13
CA ILE A 216 3.93 -13.71 19.36
C ILE A 216 3.30 -13.36 18.01
N PRO A 217 2.08 -13.85 17.71
CA PRO A 217 1.35 -13.44 16.52
C PRO A 217 0.87 -12.00 16.68
N ARG A 218 1.09 -11.18 15.65
CA ARG A 218 0.60 -9.80 15.53
C ARG A 218 -0.22 -9.73 14.25
N MET A 219 -1.50 -9.42 14.36
CA MET A 219 -2.52 -9.61 13.32
C MET A 219 -3.29 -8.30 13.11
N TYR A 220 -4.54 -8.36 12.65
CA TYR A 220 -5.41 -7.19 12.55
C TYR A 220 -5.35 -6.33 13.83
N HIS A 221 -5.17 -5.02 13.66
CA HIS A 221 -4.92 -4.03 14.73
C HIS A 221 -3.55 -4.10 15.43
N SER A 222 -2.54 -4.79 14.87
CA SER A 222 -1.14 -4.59 15.30
C SER A 222 -0.55 -3.31 14.73
N THR A 223 0.56 -2.87 15.31
CA THR A 223 1.37 -1.76 14.82
C THR A 223 2.83 -2.03 15.13
N ASP A 224 3.71 -1.50 14.28
CA ASP A 224 5.15 -1.43 14.53
C ASP A 224 5.65 -0.01 14.30
N LEU A 225 6.68 0.36 15.05
CA LEU A 225 7.35 1.65 14.96
C LEU A 225 8.85 1.47 15.16
N VAL A 226 9.63 2.28 14.45
CA VAL A 226 11.04 2.49 14.77
C VAL A 226 11.11 3.66 15.76
N ALA A 227 11.79 3.43 16.88
CA ALA A 227 12.06 4.42 17.91
C ALA A 227 13.35 5.21 17.61
#